data_AF-A0A485BTS6-F1
#
_entry.id   AF-A0A485BTS6-F1
#
_cell.length_a   1.000
_cell.length_b   1.000
_cell.length_c   1.000
_cell.angle_alpha   90.00
_cell.angle_beta   90.00
_cell.angle_gamma   90.00
#
_symmetry.space_group_name_H-M   'P 1'
#
loop_
_entity.id
_entity.type
_entity.pdbx_description
1 polymer ?
#
loop_
_entity_poly.entity_id
_entity_poly.type
_entity_poly.pdbx_seq_one_letter_code
_entity_poly.pdbx_strand_id
1 'polypeptide(L)'
;MTIKAAAQQTSGVNAAMAYGTDGPVAALGLQTLSDPKGVQPIYAPTPVVREAVLKAYPDLDQWLKPVFASLDEKTLQTLNAKIAVEGLDAKSVAAGYLKQKGWSK
;
A
#
# COMPACT_ATOMS: atom_id res chain seq x y z
N MET A 1 14.89 1.87 -13.44
CA MET A 1 13.47 1.66 -13.07
C MET A 1 12.58 2.33 -14.10
N THR A 2 11.57 1.63 -14.59
CA THR A 2 10.59 2.09 -15.59
C THR A 2 9.81 3.32 -15.13
N ILE A 3 9.40 3.36 -13.86
CA ILE A 3 8.66 4.48 -13.26
C ILE A 3 9.47 5.79 -13.33
N LYS A 4 10.76 5.75 -13.01
CA LYS A 4 11.65 6.91 -13.10
C LYS A 4 11.82 7.39 -14.54
N ALA A 5 11.93 6.48 -15.50
CA ALA A 5 12.06 6.82 -16.92
C ALA A 5 10.79 7.54 -17.44
N ALA A 6 9.60 7.07 -17.06
CA ALA A 6 8.33 7.71 -17.40
C ALA A 6 8.18 9.10 -16.75
N ALA A 7 8.51 9.21 -15.46
CA ALA A 7 8.44 10.49 -14.75
C ALA A 7 9.41 11.54 -15.32
N GLN A 8 10.59 11.11 -15.77
CA GLN A 8 11.62 11.98 -16.33
C GLN A 8 11.51 12.15 -17.85
N GLN A 9 10.49 11.55 -18.49
CA GLN A 9 10.32 11.53 -19.94
C GLN A 9 11.58 11.08 -20.69
N THR A 10 12.32 10.13 -20.11
CA THR A 10 13.56 9.62 -20.70
C THR A 10 13.23 9.00 -22.05
N SER A 11 13.87 9.49 -23.12
CA SER A 11 13.60 9.05 -24.49
C SER A 11 12.13 9.19 -24.92
N GLY A 12 11.39 10.12 -24.32
CA GLY A 12 9.98 10.37 -24.64
C GLY A 12 8.97 9.40 -23.99
N VAL A 13 9.41 8.54 -23.07
CA VAL A 13 8.50 7.63 -22.35
C VAL A 13 7.53 8.41 -21.46
N ASN A 14 6.24 8.08 -21.49
CA ASN A 14 5.19 8.71 -20.67
C ASN A 14 4.40 7.72 -19.80
N ALA A 15 4.72 6.43 -19.84
CA ALA A 15 4.07 5.37 -19.07
C ALA A 15 5.09 4.32 -18.60
N ALA A 16 4.76 3.61 -17.53
CA ALA A 16 5.65 2.61 -16.94
C ALA A 16 4.88 1.36 -16.52
N MET A 17 5.56 0.21 -16.56
CA MET A 17 5.14 -0.98 -15.82
C MET A 17 5.33 -0.71 -14.32
N ALA A 18 4.27 -0.94 -13.52
CA ALA A 18 4.22 -0.73 -12.08
C ALA A 18 3.21 -1.72 -11.43
N TYR A 19 3.34 -1.94 -10.13
CA TYR A 19 2.32 -2.58 -9.30
C TYR A 19 1.33 -1.53 -8.77
N GLY A 20 0.08 -1.96 -8.52
CA GLY A 20 -0.99 -1.06 -8.08
C GLY A 20 -0.68 -0.27 -6.80
N THR A 21 0.15 -0.81 -5.91
CA THR A 21 0.50 -0.17 -4.63
C THR A 21 1.91 0.41 -4.58
N ASP A 22 2.57 0.58 -5.74
CA ASP A 22 3.95 1.06 -5.80
C ASP A 22 4.07 2.52 -5.31
N GLY A 23 4.86 2.72 -4.27
CA GLY A 23 5.13 4.06 -3.71
C GLY A 23 5.70 5.08 -4.69
N PRO A 24 6.63 4.71 -5.59
CA PRO A 24 7.17 5.63 -6.59
C PRO A 24 6.12 6.21 -7.55
N VAL A 25 4.96 5.56 -7.74
CA VAL A 25 3.88 6.09 -8.58
C VAL A 25 3.37 7.41 -7.98
N ALA A 26 3.01 7.41 -6.70
CA ALA A 26 2.54 8.62 -6.02
C ALA A 26 3.65 9.68 -5.89
N ALA A 27 4.87 9.26 -5.52
CA ALA A 27 5.98 10.19 -5.29
C ALA A 27 6.46 10.92 -6.56
N LEU A 28 6.30 10.30 -7.73
CA LEU A 28 6.73 10.85 -9.01
C LEU A 28 5.58 11.44 -9.84
N GLY A 29 4.40 11.62 -9.24
CA GLY A 29 3.26 12.26 -9.89
C GLY A 29 2.62 11.44 -11.01
N LEU A 30 2.80 10.12 -10.99
CA LEU A 30 2.15 9.20 -11.92
C LEU A 30 0.82 8.69 -11.32
N GLN A 31 -0.04 8.14 -12.18
CA GLN A 31 -1.33 7.57 -11.77
C GLN A 31 -1.47 6.14 -12.30
N THR A 32 -1.97 5.25 -11.46
CA THR A 32 -2.34 3.88 -11.87
C THR A 32 -3.62 3.89 -12.71
N LEU A 33 -3.69 2.97 -13.68
CA LEU A 33 -4.90 2.69 -14.44
C LEU A 33 -5.61 1.49 -13.83
N SER A 34 -6.93 1.56 -13.70
CA SER A 34 -7.73 0.42 -13.24
C SER A 34 -7.81 -0.68 -14.31
N ASP A 35 -7.97 -1.92 -13.86
CA ASP A 35 -8.23 -3.08 -14.73
C ASP A 35 -9.67 -3.59 -14.55
N PRO A 36 -10.67 -2.91 -15.15
CA PRO A 36 -12.08 -3.28 -14.97
C PRO A 36 -12.43 -4.62 -15.64
N LYS A 37 -11.59 -5.11 -16.56
CA LYS A 37 -11.79 -6.40 -17.23
C LYS A 37 -11.19 -7.57 -16.44
N GLY A 38 -10.48 -7.29 -15.34
CA GLY A 38 -9.87 -8.32 -14.49
C GLY A 38 -8.91 -9.21 -15.27
N VAL A 39 -8.12 -8.62 -16.18
CA VAL A 39 -7.09 -9.34 -16.92
C VAL A 39 -6.04 -9.88 -15.94
N GLN A 40 -5.72 -9.10 -14.91
CA GLN A 40 -4.84 -9.50 -13.82
C GLN A 40 -5.64 -10.11 -12.65
N PRO A 41 -5.13 -11.16 -12.00
CA PRO A 41 -5.67 -11.64 -10.73
C PRO A 41 -5.60 -10.54 -9.64
N ILE A 42 -6.61 -10.51 -8.77
CA ILE A 42 -6.66 -9.56 -7.65
C ILE A 42 -5.79 -10.06 -6.50
N TYR A 43 -4.83 -9.23 -6.08
CA TYR A 43 -3.96 -9.48 -4.92
C TYR A 43 -4.26 -8.47 -3.79
N ALA A 44 -5.37 -8.66 -3.09
CA ALA A 44 -5.75 -7.82 -1.96
C ALA A 44 -5.05 -8.29 -0.66
N PRO A 45 -4.31 -7.43 0.05
CA PRO A 45 -3.65 -7.82 1.29
C PRO A 45 -4.67 -8.05 2.40
N THR A 46 -4.53 -9.17 3.13
CA THR A 46 -5.37 -9.50 4.28
C THR A 46 -4.57 -10.27 5.34
N PRO A 47 -4.85 -10.11 6.64
CA PRO A 47 -4.26 -10.96 7.68
C PRO A 47 -4.70 -12.41 7.52
N VAL A 48 -3.75 -13.34 7.59
CA VAL A 48 -4.02 -14.78 7.70
C VAL A 48 -3.44 -15.26 9.03
N VAL A 49 -4.29 -15.82 9.88
CA VAL A 49 -3.93 -16.25 11.24
C VAL A 49 -4.32 -17.72 11.46
N ARG A 50 -3.51 -18.44 12.24
CA ARG A 50 -3.82 -19.82 12.64
C ARG A 50 -5.05 -19.83 13.55
N GLU A 51 -5.94 -20.79 13.35
CA GLU A 51 -7.18 -20.92 14.10
C GLU A 51 -6.97 -20.94 15.63
N ALA A 52 -5.96 -21.68 16.12
CA ALA A 52 -5.65 -21.73 17.55
C ALA A 52 -5.31 -20.36 18.15
N VAL A 53 -4.67 -19.47 17.37
CA VAL A 53 -4.34 -18.11 17.80
C VAL A 53 -5.60 -17.23 17.77
N LEU A 54 -6.43 -17.35 16.75
CA LEU A 54 -7.70 -16.61 16.67
C LEU A 54 -8.65 -17.00 17.80
N LYS A 55 -8.70 -18.29 18.19
CA LYS A 55 -9.45 -18.76 19.35
C LYS A 55 -8.91 -18.19 20.67
N ALA A 56 -7.60 -18.00 20.79
CA ALA A 56 -6.98 -17.40 21.97
C ALA A 56 -7.17 -15.88 22.04
N TYR A 57 -7.29 -15.21 20.88
CA TYR A 57 -7.45 -13.76 20.75
C TYR A 57 -8.61 -13.43 19.80
N PRO A 58 -9.87 -13.65 20.22
CA PRO A 58 -11.03 -13.49 19.34
C PRO A 58 -11.22 -12.05 18.86
N ASP A 59 -10.73 -11.07 19.64
CA ASP A 59 -10.83 -9.65 19.32
C ASP A 59 -9.93 -9.21 18.14
N LEU A 60 -9.02 -10.07 17.66
CA LEU A 60 -8.15 -9.78 16.52
C LEU A 60 -8.94 -9.36 15.27
N ASP A 61 -10.09 -10.00 15.02
CA ASP A 61 -10.94 -9.63 13.89
C ASP A 61 -11.43 -8.19 14.02
N GLN A 62 -11.96 -7.84 15.21
CA GLN A 62 -12.47 -6.50 15.48
C GLN A 62 -11.37 -5.43 15.39
N TRP A 63 -10.15 -5.74 15.84
CA TRP A 63 -9.02 -4.81 15.79
C TRP A 63 -8.49 -4.60 14.38
N LEU A 64 -8.32 -5.67 13.60
CA LEU A 64 -7.68 -5.61 12.28
C LEU A 64 -8.63 -5.19 11.16
N LYS A 65 -9.93 -5.48 11.28
CA LYS A 65 -10.93 -5.13 10.27
C LYS A 65 -10.94 -3.65 9.88
N PRO A 66 -11.02 -2.67 10.81
CA PRO A 66 -11.00 -1.26 10.43
C PRO A 66 -9.64 -0.83 9.85
N VAL A 67 -8.54 -1.45 10.29
CA VAL A 67 -7.19 -1.19 9.78
C VAL A 67 -7.10 -1.56 8.31
N PHE A 68 -7.48 -2.78 7.93
CA PHE A 68 -7.37 -3.24 6.55
C PHE A 68 -8.44 -2.63 5.63
N ALA A 69 -9.61 -2.30 6.17
CA ALA A 69 -10.64 -1.58 5.41
C ALA A 69 -10.20 -0.17 4.97
N SER A 70 -9.23 0.45 5.67
CA SER A 70 -8.71 1.78 5.30
C SER A 70 -7.47 1.75 4.40
N LEU A 71 -6.95 0.58 4.06
CA LEU A 71 -5.77 0.40 3.21
C LEU A 71 -6.18 0.33 1.73
N ASP A 72 -6.82 1.40 1.25
CA ASP A 72 -7.07 1.56 -0.19
C ASP A 72 -5.75 1.76 -0.97
N GLU A 73 -5.84 1.68 -2.29
CA GLU A 73 -4.69 1.74 -3.20
C GLU A 73 -3.86 3.01 -2.97
N LYS A 74 -4.50 4.19 -2.90
CA LYS A 74 -3.83 5.48 -2.71
C LYS A 74 -3.16 5.57 -1.35
N THR A 75 -3.80 5.02 -0.32
CA THR A 75 -3.26 4.96 1.04
C THR A 75 -2.00 4.09 1.06
N LEU A 76 -2.06 2.89 0.47
CA LEU A 76 -0.90 2.00 0.39
C LEU A 76 0.25 2.61 -0.42
N GLN A 77 -0.04 3.24 -1.57
CA GLN A 77 0.97 3.98 -2.35
C GLN A 77 1.65 5.06 -1.48
N THR A 78 0.86 5.84 -0.73
CA THR A 78 1.40 6.91 0.14
C THR A 78 2.28 6.35 1.26
N LEU A 79 1.84 5.28 1.92
CA LEU A 79 2.62 4.64 2.99
C LEU A 79 3.89 3.99 2.45
N ASN A 80 3.82 3.35 1.28
CA ASN A 80 4.99 2.76 0.62
C ASN A 80 5.96 3.82 0.11
N ALA A 81 5.49 4.98 -0.36
CA ALA A 81 6.33 6.09 -0.80
C ALA A 81 7.21 6.63 0.34
N LYS A 82 6.63 6.80 1.53
CA LYS A 82 7.35 7.19 2.75
C LYS A 82 8.54 6.27 3.05
N ILE A 83 8.40 4.98 2.78
CA ILE A 83 9.46 3.99 3.03
C ILE A 83 10.45 3.97 1.86
N ALA A 84 9.96 3.70 0.66
CA ALA A 84 10.80 3.40 -0.50
C ALA A 84 11.43 4.65 -1.15
N VAL A 85 10.83 5.83 -0.97
CA VAL A 85 11.29 7.08 -1.59
C VAL A 85 11.85 8.05 -0.56
N GLU A 86 11.12 8.28 0.54
CA GLU A 86 11.57 9.21 1.60
C GLU A 86 12.56 8.54 2.58
N GLY A 87 12.70 7.22 2.55
CA GLY A 87 13.66 6.49 3.38
C GLY A 87 13.27 6.38 4.85
N LEU A 88 11.98 6.55 5.19
CA LEU A 88 11.50 6.43 6.57
C LEU A 88 11.46 4.96 7.04
N ASP A 89 11.68 4.76 8.34
CA ASP A 89 11.58 3.44 8.95
C ASP A 89 10.12 2.91 8.90
N ALA A 90 9.97 1.67 8.45
CA ALA A 90 8.65 1.06 8.27
C ALA A 90 7.85 0.95 9.58
N LYS A 91 8.50 0.73 10.73
CA LYS A 91 7.81 0.66 12.03
C LYS A 91 7.29 2.05 12.41
N SER A 92 8.09 3.09 12.20
CA SER A 92 7.66 4.48 12.43
C SER A 92 6.49 4.87 11.52
N VAL A 93 6.52 4.49 10.23
CA VAL A 93 5.42 4.75 9.29
C VAL A 93 4.13 4.03 9.73
N ALA A 94 4.23 2.75 10.09
CA ALA A 94 3.09 1.97 10.57
C ALA A 94 2.50 2.55 11.87
N ALA A 95 3.33 2.83 12.88
CA ALA A 95 2.90 3.42 14.14
C ALA A 95 2.26 4.80 13.94
N GLY A 96 2.85 5.63 13.06
CA GLY A 96 2.30 6.94 12.70
C GLY A 96 0.91 6.82 12.05
N TYR A 97 0.73 5.87 11.14
CA TYR A 97 -0.56 5.63 10.49
C TYR A 97 -1.63 5.16 11.48
N LEU A 98 -1.31 4.17 12.32
CA LEU A 98 -2.24 3.66 13.35
C LEU A 98 -2.63 4.75 14.36
N LYS A 99 -1.67 5.58 14.78
CA LYS A 99 -1.92 6.71 15.68
C LYS A 99 -2.79 7.79 15.02
N GLN A 100 -2.52 8.13 13.76
CA GLN A 100 -3.33 9.09 13.00
C GLN A 100 -4.78 8.64 12.87
N LYS A 101 -5.02 7.33 12.75
CA LYS A 101 -6.36 6.74 12.66
C LYS A 101 -7.02 6.48 14.02
N GLY A 102 -6.30 6.72 15.13
CA GLY A 102 -6.82 6.53 16.48
C GLY A 102 -6.82 5.07 16.96
N TRP A 103 -6.05 4.19 16.34
CA TRP A 103 -5.97 2.76 16.68
C TRP A 103 -4.77 2.40 17.57
N SER A 104 -3.86 3.33 17.80
CA SER A 104 -2.76 3.19 18.75
C SER A 104 -2.49 4.50 19.48
N LYS A 105 -1.88 4.41 20.67
CA LYS A 105 -1.44 5.57 21.47
C LYS A 105 -0.13 6.16 20.95
#